data_AF-A0A842QR48-F1
#
_entry.id   AF-A0A842QR48-F1
#
_cell.length_a   1.000
_cell.length_b   1.000
_cell.length_c   1.000
_cell.angle_alpha   90.00
_cell.angle_beta   90.00
_cell.angle_gamma   90.00
#
_symmetry.space_group_name_H-M   'P 1'
#
loop_
_entity.id
_entity.type
_entity.pdbx_description
1 polymer ?
#
loop_
_entity_poly.entity_id
_entity_poly.type
_entity_poly.pdbx_seq_one_letter_code
_entity_poly.pdbx_strand_id
1 'polypeptide(L)'
;MASTRAYALSQIMQIEDQIKKVSNSPRYRKIQQYTKDLQDSPGISLIEVEDPENMGRVEKIRKNSPQAQEYLKTYLLLKQEYDVLFKELHQRRAKYRKSLFKQKPAQRIKTQ
;
A
#
# COMPACT_ATOMS: atom_id res chain seq x y z
N MET A 1 -17.77 26.13 13.21
CA MET A 1 -16.55 25.52 12.65
C MET A 1 -16.28 24.23 13.40
N ALA A 2 -16.26 23.07 12.74
CA ALA A 2 -15.92 21.81 13.41
C ALA A 2 -14.55 21.97 14.09
N SER A 3 -14.42 21.54 15.34
CA SER A 3 -13.16 21.69 16.08
C SER A 3 -12.03 21.05 15.26
N THR A 4 -10.86 21.71 15.20
CA THR A 4 -9.66 21.21 14.49
C THR A 4 -9.34 19.75 14.83
N ARG A 5 -9.72 19.34 16.05
CA ARG A 5 -9.66 17.97 16.57
C ARG A 5 -10.62 17.01 15.86
N ALA A 6 -11.90 17.36 15.73
CA ALA A 6 -12.90 16.54 15.03
C ALA A 6 -12.52 16.35 13.55
N TYR A 7 -12.02 17.41 12.90
CA TYR A 7 -11.51 17.34 11.54
C TYR A 7 -10.31 16.38 11.41
N ALA A 8 -9.31 16.51 12.29
CA ALA A 8 -8.14 15.64 12.26
C ALA A 8 -8.48 14.16 12.51
N LEU A 9 -9.44 13.86 13.40
CA LEU A 9 -9.96 12.50 13.61
C LEU A 9 -10.65 11.95 12.35
N SER A 10 -11.54 12.74 11.74
CA SER A 10 -12.20 12.36 10.49
C SER A 10 -11.20 12.04 9.37
N GLN A 11 -10.15 12.86 9.23
CA GLN A 11 -9.09 12.61 8.26
C GLN A 11 -8.30 11.33 8.55
N ILE A 12 -8.01 11.03 9.82
CA ILE A 12 -7.35 9.76 10.20
C ILE A 12 -8.22 8.56 9.81
N MET A 13 -9.52 8.59 10.12
CA MET A 13 -10.44 7.51 9.79
C MET A 13 -10.51 7.28 8.27
N GLN A 14 -10.63 8.35 7.48
CA GLN A 14 -10.65 8.26 6.01
C GLN A 14 -9.37 7.61 5.46
N ILE A 15 -8.20 7.96 6.02
CA ILE A 15 -6.92 7.38 5.61
C ILE A 15 -6.83 5.90 6.00
N GLU A 16 -7.31 5.52 7.19
CA GLU A 16 -7.32 4.13 7.63
C GLU A 16 -8.24 3.26 6.76
N ASP A 17 -9.41 3.79 6.39
CA ASP A 17 -10.29 3.14 5.42
C ASP A 17 -9.64 3.00 4.05
N GLN A 18 -8.92 4.02 3.57
CA GLN A 18 -8.17 3.95 2.32
C GLN A 18 -7.09 2.88 2.37
N ILE A 19 -6.28 2.83 3.42
CA ILE A 19 -5.26 1.79 3.61
C ILE A 19 -5.92 0.41 3.57
N LYS A 20 -7.02 0.23 4.32
CA LYS A 20 -7.75 -1.06 4.38
C LYS A 20 -8.34 -1.45 3.02
N LYS A 21 -8.87 -0.50 2.25
CA LYS A 21 -9.41 -0.76 0.90
C LYS A 21 -8.30 -1.19 -0.06
N VAL A 22 -7.17 -0.48 -0.05
CA VAL A 22 -6.03 -0.78 -0.91
C VAL A 22 -5.42 -2.13 -0.55
N SER A 23 -5.19 -2.39 0.74
CA SER A 23 -4.58 -3.64 1.22
C SER A 23 -5.47 -4.87 0.96
N ASN A 24 -6.79 -4.68 0.92
CA ASN A 24 -7.74 -5.75 0.60
C ASN A 24 -8.15 -5.78 -0.87
N SER A 25 -7.59 -4.91 -1.72
CA SER A 25 -7.93 -4.89 -3.13
C SER A 25 -7.50 -6.20 -3.80
N PRO A 26 -8.35 -6.82 -4.64
CA PRO A 26 -7.99 -8.04 -5.37
C PRO A 26 -6.71 -7.86 -6.19
N ARG A 27 -6.54 -6.67 -6.78
CA ARG A 27 -5.35 -6.32 -7.57
C ARG A 27 -4.06 -6.38 -6.75
N TYR A 28 -4.03 -5.72 -5.59
CA TYR A 28 -2.83 -5.74 -4.74
C TYR A 28 -2.50 -7.16 -4.26
N ARG A 29 -3.52 -7.93 -3.85
CA ARG A 29 -3.34 -9.32 -3.43
C ARG A 29 -2.77 -10.20 -4.53
N LYS A 30 -3.28 -10.06 -5.76
CA LYS A 30 -2.75 -10.76 -6.95
C LYS A 30 -1.31 -10.38 -7.23
N ILE A 31 -0.96 -9.09 -7.21
CA ILE A 31 0.43 -8.63 -7.38
C ILE A 31 1.35 -9.28 -6.36
N GLN A 32 0.97 -9.30 -5.07
CA GLN A 32 1.76 -9.94 -4.03
C GLN A 32 1.93 -11.44 -4.29
N GLN A 33 0.83 -12.12 -4.62
CA GLN A 33 0.82 -13.55 -4.89
C GLN A 33 1.69 -13.90 -6.10
N TYR A 34 1.49 -13.24 -7.25
CA TYR A 34 2.25 -13.51 -8.47
C TYR A 34 3.73 -13.14 -8.34
N THR A 35 4.06 -12.06 -7.62
CA THR A 35 5.46 -11.75 -7.29
C THR A 35 6.10 -12.91 -6.53
N LYS A 36 5.41 -13.44 -5.51
CA LYS A 36 5.89 -14.57 -4.74
C LYS A 36 6.00 -15.83 -5.58
N ASP A 37 4.97 -16.14 -6.37
CA ASP A 37 4.95 -17.32 -7.24
C ASP A 37 6.02 -17.27 -8.33
N LEU A 38 6.44 -16.08 -8.75
CA LEU A 38 7.56 -15.89 -9.68
C LEU A 38 8.93 -15.98 -8.99
N GLN A 39 9.05 -15.54 -7.72
CA GLN A 39 10.30 -15.56 -6.95
C GLN A 39 10.61 -16.94 -6.32
N ASP A 40 9.63 -17.58 -5.68
CA ASP A 40 9.85 -18.65 -4.70
C ASP A 40 9.73 -20.08 -5.27
N SER A 41 10.18 -20.40 -6.49
CA SER A 41 10.40 -21.85 -6.78
C SER A 41 11.61 -22.19 -7.63
N PRO A 42 12.34 -23.23 -7.23
CA PRO A 42 13.28 -23.90 -8.10
C PRO A 42 12.54 -24.69 -9.20
N GLY A 43 13.13 -24.75 -10.41
CA GLY A 43 12.74 -25.69 -11.46
C GLY A 43 12.01 -25.10 -12.68
N ILE A 44 11.57 -26.00 -13.57
CA ILE A 44 10.95 -25.72 -14.88
C ILE A 44 9.42 -25.81 -14.77
N SER A 45 8.84 -25.31 -13.67
CA SER A 45 7.38 -25.39 -13.48
C SER A 45 6.63 -24.43 -14.40
N LEU A 46 5.42 -24.81 -14.81
CA LEU A 46 4.46 -23.88 -15.40
C LEU A 46 3.70 -23.19 -14.28
N ILE A 47 3.52 -21.88 -14.39
CA ILE A 47 2.72 -21.08 -13.47
C ILE A 47 1.61 -20.37 -14.25
N GLU A 48 0.45 -20.25 -13.61
CA GLU A 48 -0.67 -19.45 -14.10
C GLU A 48 -0.63 -18.10 -13.40
N VAL A 49 -0.37 -17.05 -14.17
CA VAL A 49 -0.34 -15.66 -13.68
C VAL A 49 -1.10 -14.78 -14.64
N GLU A 50 -1.63 -13.67 -14.16
CA GLU A 50 -2.23 -12.68 -15.06
C GLU A 50 -1.15 -11.91 -15.81
N ASP A 51 -1.51 -11.33 -16.95
CA ASP A 51 -0.69 -10.34 -17.62
C ASP A 51 -0.58 -9.09 -16.72
N PRO A 52 0.63 -8.64 -16.34
CA PRO A 52 0.78 -7.49 -15.48
C PRO A 52 0.34 -6.17 -16.13
N GLU A 53 0.30 -6.07 -17.46
CA GLU A 53 -0.25 -4.92 -18.18
C GLU A 53 -1.77 -4.98 -18.27
N ASN A 54 -2.35 -6.19 -18.25
CA ASN A 54 -3.78 -6.42 -18.34
C ASN A 54 -4.25 -7.51 -17.35
N MET A 55 -4.47 -7.09 -16.08
CA MET A 55 -4.86 -7.96 -14.95
C MET A 55 -6.30 -8.50 -15.00
N GLY A 56 -6.57 -9.25 -16.06
CA GLY A 56 -7.79 -10.01 -16.31
C GLY A 56 -7.55 -11.14 -17.33
N ARG A 57 -6.39 -11.17 -17.99
CA ARG A 57 -5.97 -12.25 -18.86
C ARG A 57 -4.99 -13.16 -18.12
N VAL A 58 -5.37 -14.40 -17.89
CA VAL A 58 -4.49 -15.42 -17.29
C VAL A 58 -3.64 -16.08 -18.38
N GLU A 59 -2.35 -16.21 -18.13
CA GLU A 59 -1.39 -16.88 -19.00
C GLU A 59 -0.63 -17.98 -18.26
N LYS A 60 -0.34 -19.07 -18.99
CA LYS A 60 0.52 -20.16 -18.54
C LYS A 60 1.93 -19.90 -19.01
N ILE A 61 2.83 -19.55 -18.11
CA ILE A 61 4.22 -19.24 -18.45
C ILE A 61 5.17 -20.22 -17.78
N ARG A 62 6.25 -20.58 -18.49
CA ARG A 62 7.32 -21.39 -17.91
C ARG A 62 8.12 -20.53 -16.94
N LYS A 63 8.32 -21.04 -15.74
CA LYS A 63 9.19 -20.45 -14.73
C LYS A 63 10.62 -20.41 -15.28
N ASN A 64 11.28 -19.26 -15.12
CA ASN A 64 12.58 -18.90 -15.75
C ASN A 64 12.54 -18.57 -17.25
N SER A 65 11.38 -18.51 -17.90
CA SER A 65 11.32 -17.94 -19.24
C SER A 65 11.66 -16.44 -19.20
N PRO A 66 12.16 -15.85 -20.30
CA PRO A 66 12.32 -14.40 -20.42
C PRO A 66 11.03 -13.65 -20.08
N GLN A 67 9.87 -14.19 -20.52
CA GLN A 67 8.55 -13.64 -20.21
C GLN A 67 8.27 -13.64 -18.69
N ALA A 68 8.60 -14.71 -17.97
CA ALA A 68 8.42 -14.76 -16.52
C ALA A 68 9.32 -13.74 -15.79
N GLN A 69 10.54 -13.51 -16.28
CA GLN A 69 11.42 -12.49 -15.72
C GLN A 69 10.90 -11.07 -16.00
N GLU A 70 10.36 -10.83 -17.18
CA GLU A 70 9.71 -9.56 -17.53
C GLU A 70 8.47 -9.32 -16.68
N TYR A 71 7.61 -10.32 -16.55
CA TYR A 71 6.43 -10.24 -15.69
C TYR A 71 6.83 -9.96 -14.24
N LEU A 72 7.84 -10.65 -13.72
CA LEU A 72 8.35 -10.42 -12.37
C LEU A 72 8.82 -8.98 -12.18
N LYS A 73 9.56 -8.41 -13.14
CA LYS A 73 9.99 -7.00 -13.08
C LYS A 73 8.78 -6.07 -13.01
N THR A 74 7.78 -6.27 -13.86
CA THR A 74 6.58 -5.44 -13.87
C THR A 74 5.78 -5.58 -12.58
N TYR A 75 5.61 -6.80 -12.06
CA TYR A 75 4.97 -7.04 -10.77
C TYR A 75 5.70 -6.37 -9.60
N LEU A 76 7.04 -6.38 -9.61
CA LEU A 76 7.84 -5.68 -8.61
C LEU A 76 7.68 -4.16 -8.69
N LEU A 77 7.64 -3.59 -9.89
CA LEU A 77 7.37 -2.16 -10.09
C LEU A 77 5.98 -1.77 -9.56
N LEU A 78 4.95 -2.54 -9.93
CA LEU A 78 3.59 -2.33 -9.43
C LEU A 78 3.55 -2.43 -7.90
N LYS A 79 4.22 -3.42 -7.31
CA LYS A 79 4.31 -3.56 -5.85
C LYS A 79 4.98 -2.33 -5.22
N GLN A 80 6.03 -1.80 -5.84
CA GLN A 80 6.71 -0.58 -5.37
C GLN A 80 5.80 0.65 -5.42
N GLU A 81 4.94 0.78 -6.43
CA GLU A 81 3.93 1.85 -6.48
C GLU A 81 2.97 1.78 -5.28
N TYR A 82 2.51 0.58 -4.92
CA TYR A 82 1.70 0.38 -3.71
C TYR A 82 2.49 0.71 -2.43
N ASP A 83 3.77 0.35 -2.35
CA ASP A 83 4.61 0.66 -1.19
C ASP A 83 4.78 2.18 -1.01
N VAL A 84 4.95 2.93 -2.11
CA VAL A 84 4.95 4.41 -2.11
C VAL A 84 3.61 4.95 -1.63
N LEU A 85 2.50 4.46 -2.18
CA LEU A 85 1.16 4.86 -1.76
C LEU A 85 0.92 4.62 -0.26
N PHE A 86 1.29 3.45 0.26
CA PHE A 86 1.17 3.14 1.69
C PHE A 86 2.03 4.07 2.54
N LYS A 87 3.26 4.36 2.10
CA LYS A 87 4.15 5.30 2.80
C LYS A 87 3.52 6.69 2.88
N GLU A 88 2.95 7.21 1.79
CA GLU A 88 2.28 8.50 1.76
C GLU A 88 1.05 8.53 2.69
N LEU A 89 0.20 7.50 2.63
CA LEU A 89 -0.97 7.38 3.51
C LEU A 89 -0.56 7.34 4.99
N HIS A 90 0.48 6.57 5.33
CA HIS A 90 1.01 6.52 6.69
C HIS A 90 1.61 7.86 7.15
N GLN A 91 2.35 8.56 6.29
CA GLN A 91 2.88 9.90 6.58
C GLN A 91 1.76 10.91 6.80
N ARG A 92 0.72 10.88 5.96
CA ARG A 92 -0.46 11.76 6.10
C ARG A 92 -1.20 11.48 7.41
N ARG A 93 -1.41 10.21 7.76
CA ARG A 93 -1.98 9.81 9.06
C ARG A 93 -1.15 10.33 10.23
N ALA A 94 0.18 10.17 10.15
CA ALA A 94 1.10 10.64 11.19
C ALA A 94 1.05 12.16 11.37
N LYS A 95 0.89 12.93 10.28
CA LYS A 95 0.71 14.39 10.33
C LYS A 95 -0.55 14.78 11.12
N TYR A 96 -1.69 14.16 10.83
CA TYR A 96 -2.93 14.42 11.56
C TYR A 96 -2.86 13.96 13.02
N ARG A 97 -2.27 12.79 13.29
CA ARG A 97 -2.00 12.35 14.67
C ARG A 97 -1.16 13.37 15.44
N LYS A 98 -0.08 13.89 14.85
CA LYS A 98 0.73 14.94 15.49
C LYS A 98 -0.09 16.21 15.77
N SER A 99 -1.01 16.61 14.90
CA SER A 99 -1.88 17.78 15.16
C SER A 99 -2.86 17.58 16.32
N LEU A 100 -3.26 16.34 16.63
CA LEU A 100 -4.15 16.05 17.77
C LEU A 100 -3.45 16.21 19.13
N PHE A 101 -2.14 15.97 19.19
CA PHE A 101 -1.37 15.96 20.44
C PHE A 101 -0.42 17.15 20.60
N LYS A 102 -0.34 18.07 19.63
CA LYS A 102 0.44 19.32 19.72
C LYS A 102 -0.29 20.48 20.41
N GLN A 103 -1.53 20.29 20.88
CA GLN A 103 -2.27 21.35 21.60
C GLN A 103 -1.99 21.32 23.11
N LYS A 104 -1.11 22.25 23.53
CA LYS A 104 -0.68 22.71 24.88
C LYS A 104 0.37 21.88 25.66
N PRO A 105 1.46 22.56 26.07
CA PRO A 105 1.73 22.76 27.49
C PRO A 105 1.22 24.14 27.95
N ALA A 106 0.88 24.18 29.24
CA ALA A 106 0.10 25.20 29.93
C ALA A 106 0.49 26.66 29.65
N GLN A 107 -0.54 27.51 29.55
CA GLN A 107 -0.41 28.92 29.92
C GLN A 107 0.07 28.93 31.39
N ARG A 108 1.36 29.20 31.62
CA ARG A 108 1.83 29.60 32.94
C ARG A 108 1.16 30.94 33.25
N ILE A 109 0.05 30.88 33.99
CA ILE A 109 -0.46 32.04 34.72
C ILE A 109 0.66 32.41 35.68
N LYS A 110 1.38 33.49 35.39
CA LYS A 110 2.25 34.13 36.37
C LYS A 110 1.32 34.89 37.33
N THR A 111 0.91 34.23 38.40
CA THR A 111 0.35 34.91 39.56
C THR A 111 1.50 35.50 40.37
N GLN A 112 1.53 36.83 40.37
CA GLN A 112 2.13 37.80 41.31
C GLN A 112 3.59 37.58 41.73
#